data_AF-A0A401GN63-F1
#
_entry.id   AF-A0A401GN63-F1
#
_cell.length_a   1.000
_cell.length_b   1.000
_cell.length_c   1.000
_cell.angle_alpha   90.00
_cell.angle_beta   90.00
_cell.angle_gamma   90.00
#
_symmetry.space_group_name_H-M   'P 1'
#
loop_
_entity.id
_entity.type
_entity.pdbx_description
1 polymer ?
#
loop_
_entity_poly.entity_id
_entity_poly.type
_entity_poly.pdbx_seq_one_letter_code
_entity_poly.pdbx_strand_id
1 'polypeptide(L)'
;MSLTERLSTKTQRRDHVNRRFFRAHGKRSWSLLFATMSAAAADLKARRRADYRYFLTYRSRWSDNDQYAHINNSVYYHLFDSIVNTYLITHCDLSPTASPLIGLVVSSFCYFFSPSSFPDVLDLGLRVSKLGSSSVTYEVGVFQEGEDVPSAVGGYTHVFVDSESRKSAPMADQTRRASPSPTPGAEEIMRLTTRLGEAPDFVFLDIFIGAKYQHFTIMAGQTCSFLYCF
;
A
#
# COMPACT_ATOMS: atom_id res chain seq x y z
N MET A 1 -19.20 -27.52 -30.21
CA MET A 1 -18.53 -27.56 -28.89
C MET A 1 -19.38 -26.86 -27.86
N SER A 2 -19.94 -27.64 -26.94
CA SER A 2 -20.78 -27.15 -25.85
C SER A 2 -19.96 -26.36 -24.82
N LEU A 3 -20.63 -25.51 -24.03
CA LEU A 3 -20.02 -24.71 -22.97
C LEU A 3 -19.22 -25.56 -21.96
N THR A 4 -19.64 -26.80 -21.73
CA THR A 4 -19.00 -27.79 -20.85
C THR A 4 -17.63 -28.27 -21.37
N GLU A 5 -17.46 -28.45 -22.68
CA GLU A 5 -16.16 -28.83 -23.28
C GLU A 5 -15.13 -27.69 -23.23
N ARG A 6 -15.58 -26.44 -23.35
CA ARG A 6 -14.69 -25.26 -23.24
C ARG A 6 -14.22 -24.99 -21.81
N LEU A 7 -15.03 -25.36 -20.82
CA LEU A 7 -14.65 -25.24 -19.40
C LEU A 7 -13.67 -26.35 -18.99
N SER A 8 -13.89 -27.59 -19.44
CA SER A 8 -13.00 -28.73 -19.17
C SER A 8 -11.58 -28.51 -19.72
N THR A 9 -11.48 -28.05 -20.97
CA THR A 9 -10.18 -27.77 -21.63
C THR A 9 -9.43 -26.57 -21.02
N LYS A 10 -10.15 -25.57 -20.50
CA LYS A 10 -9.54 -24.44 -19.76
C LYS A 10 -9.00 -24.87 -18.40
N THR A 11 -9.72 -25.70 -17.65
CA THR A 11 -9.25 -26.26 -16.37
C THR A 11 -8.00 -27.13 -16.57
N GLN A 12 -8.00 -27.98 -17.61
CA GLN A 12 -6.88 -28.87 -17.91
C GLN A 12 -5.62 -28.10 -18.37
N ARG A 13 -5.77 -26.99 -19.12
CA ARG A 13 -4.65 -26.09 -19.44
C ARG A 13 -4.13 -25.34 -18.22
N ARG A 14 -5.00 -24.92 -17.30
CA ARG A 14 -4.65 -24.22 -16.06
C ARG A 14 -3.80 -25.09 -15.13
N ASP A 15 -4.18 -26.37 -15.01
CA ASP A 15 -3.44 -27.35 -14.21
C ASP A 15 -2.07 -27.67 -14.80
N HIS A 16 -1.94 -27.65 -16.14
CA HIS A 16 -0.67 -27.88 -16.81
C HIS A 16 0.31 -26.70 -16.66
N VAL A 17 -0.19 -25.46 -16.75
CA VAL A 17 0.62 -24.25 -16.53
C VAL A 17 1.09 -24.18 -15.08
N ASN A 18 0.19 -24.38 -14.10
CA ASN A 18 0.58 -24.42 -12.69
C ASN A 18 1.61 -25.53 -12.42
N ARG A 19 1.44 -26.74 -12.96
CA ARG A 19 2.40 -27.83 -12.77
C ARG A 19 3.78 -27.55 -13.39
N ARG A 20 3.85 -26.84 -14.52
CA ARG A 20 5.14 -26.43 -15.11
C ARG A 20 5.79 -25.28 -14.34
N PHE A 21 5.01 -24.30 -13.90
CA PHE A 21 5.50 -23.15 -13.14
C PHE A 21 6.06 -23.56 -11.76
N PHE A 22 5.34 -24.43 -11.04
CA PHE A 22 5.80 -24.99 -9.75
C PHE A 22 6.94 -26.00 -9.86
N ARG A 23 7.18 -26.57 -11.06
CA ARG A 23 8.36 -27.44 -11.32
C ARG A 23 9.63 -26.64 -11.57
N ALA A 24 9.51 -25.45 -12.18
CA ALA A 24 10.66 -24.60 -12.52
C ALA A 24 11.29 -23.89 -11.29
N HIS A 25 10.48 -23.57 -10.28
CA HIS A 25 10.94 -22.91 -9.05
C HIS A 25 10.48 -23.73 -7.84
N GLY A 26 11.40 -24.49 -7.23
CA GLY A 26 11.08 -25.54 -6.25
C GLY A 26 10.09 -25.15 -5.15
N LYS A 27 9.16 -26.06 -4.84
CA LYS A 27 8.04 -25.91 -3.88
C LYS A 27 8.41 -25.32 -2.50
N ARG A 28 9.65 -25.49 -2.05
CA ARG A 28 10.15 -24.95 -0.77
C ARG A 28 10.27 -23.41 -0.78
N SER A 29 10.63 -22.82 -1.92
CA SER A 29 10.80 -21.37 -2.05
C SER A 29 9.47 -20.62 -1.92
N TRP A 30 8.43 -21.11 -2.60
CA TRP A 30 7.08 -20.56 -2.53
C TRP A 30 6.45 -20.67 -1.15
N SER A 31 6.68 -21.79 -0.45
CA SER A 31 6.12 -22.01 0.89
C SER A 31 6.69 -21.02 1.92
N LEU A 32 7.99 -20.71 1.83
CA LEU A 32 8.61 -19.68 2.67
C LEU A 32 8.05 -18.28 2.36
N LEU A 33 7.96 -17.90 1.08
CA LEU A 33 7.43 -16.60 0.66
C LEU A 33 5.98 -16.38 1.15
N PHE A 34 5.10 -17.37 0.99
CA PHE A 34 3.73 -17.29 1.49
C PHE A 34 3.67 -17.20 3.02
N ALA A 35 4.50 -17.95 3.74
CA ALA A 35 4.57 -17.89 5.19
C ALA A 35 5.00 -16.49 5.67
N THR A 36 6.00 -15.89 5.02
CA THR A 36 6.49 -14.55 5.37
C THR A 36 5.46 -13.47 5.07
N MET A 37 4.76 -13.52 3.92
CA MET A 37 3.67 -12.57 3.62
C MET A 37 2.49 -12.71 4.58
N SER A 38 2.18 -13.94 5.02
CA SER A 38 1.13 -14.20 6.01
C SER A 38 1.51 -13.67 7.40
N ALA A 39 2.77 -13.84 7.82
CA ALA A 39 3.27 -13.30 9.08
C ALA A 39 3.27 -11.76 9.08
N ALA A 40 3.75 -11.17 7.98
CA ALA A 40 3.72 -9.74 7.72
C ALA A 40 2.32 -9.11 7.88
N ALA A 41 1.30 -9.70 7.24
CA ALA A 41 -0.08 -9.23 7.36
C ALA A 41 -0.64 -9.43 8.78
N ALA A 42 -0.25 -10.50 9.48
CA ALA A 42 -0.64 -10.73 10.86
C ALA A 42 -0.03 -9.68 11.81
N ASP A 43 1.23 -9.31 11.61
CA ASP A 43 1.90 -8.26 12.39
C ASP A 43 1.25 -6.89 12.18
N LEU A 44 0.87 -6.56 10.94
CA LEU A 44 0.15 -5.33 10.63
C LEU A 44 -1.26 -5.33 11.26
N LYS A 45 -1.97 -6.47 11.24
CA LYS A 45 -3.26 -6.61 11.93
C LYS A 45 -3.13 -6.50 13.46
N ALA A 46 -1.97 -6.87 14.01
CA ALA A 46 -1.68 -6.79 15.44
C ALA A 46 -1.30 -5.39 15.91
N ARG A 47 -1.17 -4.39 15.02
CA ARG A 47 -0.92 -3.00 15.40
C ARG A 47 -2.01 -2.47 16.33
N ARG A 48 -1.63 -1.52 17.17
CA ARG A 48 -2.51 -0.81 18.12
C ARG A 48 -2.30 0.69 17.99
N ARG A 49 -3.23 1.49 18.53
CA ARG A 49 -3.10 2.96 18.49
C ARG A 49 -1.81 3.43 19.16
N ALA A 50 -1.39 2.75 20.22
CA ALA A 50 -0.14 3.06 20.94
C ALA A 50 1.14 2.92 20.09
N ASP A 51 1.08 2.24 18.95
CA ASP A 51 2.21 2.12 18.00
C ASP A 51 2.40 3.38 17.14
N TYR A 52 1.44 4.29 17.15
CA TYR A 52 1.43 5.52 16.37
C TYR A 52 1.71 6.74 17.25
N ARG A 53 2.22 7.81 16.66
CA ARG A 53 2.72 9.00 17.39
C ARG A 53 1.97 10.27 17.08
N TYR A 54 1.37 10.35 15.90
CA TYR A 54 0.57 11.48 15.47
C TYR A 54 -0.78 10.98 14.98
N PHE A 55 -1.85 11.70 15.30
CA PHE A 55 -3.20 11.32 14.92
C PHE A 55 -3.90 12.47 14.19
N LEU A 56 -4.70 12.11 13.18
CA LEU A 56 -5.62 12.99 12.48
C LEU A 56 -6.99 12.33 12.39
N THR A 57 -8.01 13.00 12.92
CA THR A 57 -9.40 12.52 12.81
C THR A 57 -9.98 12.88 11.44
N TYR A 58 -10.59 11.91 10.78
CA TYR A 58 -11.26 12.02 9.51
C TYR A 58 -12.73 11.63 9.65
N ARG A 59 -13.63 12.56 9.33
CA ARG A 59 -15.06 12.25 9.20
C ARG A 59 -15.32 11.79 7.77
N SER A 60 -15.81 10.56 7.62
CA SER A 60 -16.13 10.02 6.30
C SER A 60 -17.18 10.88 5.58
N ARG A 61 -17.11 10.85 4.25
CA ARG A 61 -18.03 11.54 3.35
C ARG A 61 -18.96 10.51 2.72
N TRP A 62 -20.16 10.93 2.34
CA TRP A 62 -21.08 10.09 1.58
C TRP A 62 -20.42 9.49 0.32
N SER A 63 -19.60 10.29 -0.37
CA SER A 63 -18.86 9.90 -1.58
C SER A 63 -17.71 8.92 -1.35
N ASP A 64 -17.32 8.67 -0.09
CA ASP A 64 -16.24 7.72 0.20
C ASP A 64 -16.72 6.28 0.01
N ASN A 65 -18.03 6.04 0.19
CA ASN A 65 -18.62 4.73 -0.06
C ASN A 65 -18.70 4.45 -1.56
N ASP A 66 -18.36 3.24 -1.96
CA ASP A 66 -18.66 2.74 -3.31
C ASP A 66 -20.01 2.00 -3.36
N GLN A 67 -20.29 1.37 -4.52
CA GLN A 67 -21.52 0.61 -4.77
C GLN A 67 -21.74 -0.56 -3.79
N TYR A 68 -20.70 -0.98 -3.05
CA TYR A 68 -20.77 -2.03 -2.03
C TYR A 68 -21.00 -1.48 -0.62
N ALA A 69 -21.32 -0.19 -0.49
CA ALA A 69 -21.67 0.48 0.78
C ALA A 69 -20.55 0.51 1.84
N HIS A 70 -19.29 0.39 1.40
CA HIS A 70 -18.10 0.55 2.24
C HIS A 70 -17.17 1.59 1.61
N ILE A 71 -16.30 2.19 2.42
CA ILE A 71 -15.28 3.12 1.96
C ILE A 71 -14.42 2.42 0.90
N ASN A 72 -14.34 3.03 -0.28
CA ASN A 72 -13.60 2.47 -1.39
C ASN A 72 -12.09 2.37 -1.07
N ASN A 73 -11.44 1.33 -1.57
CA ASN A 73 -10.01 1.10 -1.32
C ASN A 73 -9.10 2.27 -1.73
N SER A 74 -9.45 3.04 -2.76
CA SER A 74 -8.65 4.17 -3.25
C SER A 74 -8.67 5.34 -2.27
N VAL A 75 -9.77 5.53 -1.54
CA VAL A 75 -9.94 6.60 -0.56
C VAL A 75 -8.88 6.53 0.53
N TYR A 76 -8.49 5.32 0.96
CA TYR A 76 -7.46 5.12 1.98
C TYR A 76 -6.12 5.77 1.58
N TYR A 77 -5.74 5.75 0.31
CA TYR A 77 -4.51 6.42 -0.14
C TYR A 77 -4.60 7.94 -0.03
N HIS A 78 -5.79 8.53 -0.28
CA HIS A 78 -6.02 9.95 -0.01
C HIS A 78 -5.94 10.28 1.48
N LEU A 79 -6.38 9.37 2.36
CA LEU A 79 -6.24 9.52 3.82
C LEU A 79 -4.77 9.50 4.23
N PHE A 80 -3.97 8.59 3.66
CA PHE A 80 -2.53 8.50 3.92
C PHE A 80 -1.81 9.78 3.50
N ASP A 81 -2.10 10.29 2.30
CA ASP A 81 -1.55 11.57 1.84
C ASP A 81 -1.94 12.72 2.74
N SER A 82 -3.20 12.76 3.19
CA SER A 82 -3.70 13.83 4.04
C SER A 82 -2.96 13.87 5.37
N ILE A 83 -2.82 12.75 6.08
CA ILE A 83 -2.14 12.75 7.38
C ILE A 83 -0.64 13.02 7.26
N VAL A 84 0.03 12.40 6.29
CA VAL A 84 1.48 12.57 6.10
C VAL A 84 1.79 14.01 5.71
N ASN A 85 1.11 14.58 4.73
CA ASN A 85 1.38 15.96 4.30
C ASN A 85 0.96 16.97 5.37
N THR A 86 -0.14 16.73 6.10
CA THR A 86 -0.49 17.57 7.26
C THR A 86 0.64 17.58 8.27
N TYR A 87 1.22 16.42 8.60
CA TYR A 87 2.35 16.33 9.51
C TYR A 87 3.58 17.08 8.99
N LEU A 88 3.93 16.88 7.71
CA LEU A 88 5.09 17.54 7.09
C LEU A 88 4.94 19.07 7.06
N ILE A 89 3.75 19.58 6.76
CA ILE A 89 3.48 21.02 6.76
C ILE A 89 3.55 21.60 8.17
N THR A 90 2.90 20.93 9.14
CA THR A 90 2.73 21.48 10.49
C THR A 90 3.92 21.30 11.41
N HIS A 91 4.69 20.22 11.25
CA HIS A 91 5.80 19.86 12.15
C HIS A 91 7.17 19.90 11.47
N CYS A 92 7.24 19.75 10.14
CA CYS A 92 8.50 19.71 9.40
C CYS A 92 8.76 20.96 8.53
N ASP A 93 7.88 21.96 8.60
CA ASP A 93 7.97 23.22 7.83
C ASP A 93 8.09 23.01 6.32
N LEU A 94 7.49 21.91 5.83
CA LEU A 94 7.46 21.61 4.41
C LEU A 94 6.35 22.41 3.73
N SER A 95 6.72 23.23 2.75
CA SER A 95 5.81 23.93 1.87
C SER A 95 5.81 23.27 0.49
N PRO A 96 4.71 22.61 0.07
CA PRO A 96 4.65 21.92 -1.22
C PRO A 96 4.99 22.80 -2.44
N THR A 97 4.76 24.11 -2.34
CA THR A 97 4.97 25.07 -3.43
C THR A 97 6.27 25.86 -3.34
N ALA A 98 6.91 25.91 -2.15
CA ALA A 98 8.06 26.77 -1.91
C ALA A 98 9.30 26.03 -1.38
N SER A 99 9.16 24.79 -0.90
CA SER A 99 10.30 24.04 -0.39
C SER A 99 11.24 23.61 -1.52
N PRO A 100 12.56 23.75 -1.35
CA PRO A 100 13.54 23.32 -2.35
C PRO A 100 13.59 21.79 -2.48
N LEU A 101 13.12 21.07 -1.46
CA LEU A 101 12.98 19.62 -1.46
C LEU A 101 11.50 19.24 -1.45
N ILE A 102 11.14 18.31 -2.34
CA ILE A 102 9.81 17.72 -2.42
C ILE A 102 9.88 16.21 -2.25
N GLY A 103 8.86 15.63 -1.62
CA GLY A 103 8.72 14.19 -1.50
C GLY A 103 7.99 13.60 -2.71
N LEU A 104 8.60 12.61 -3.37
CA LEU A 104 7.95 11.81 -4.39
C LEU A 104 7.60 10.44 -3.83
N VAL A 105 6.35 10.01 -4.02
CA VAL A 105 5.89 8.67 -3.66
C VAL A 105 6.47 7.66 -4.66
N VAL A 106 7.33 6.76 -4.19
CA VAL A 106 7.98 5.73 -5.03
C VAL A 106 7.43 4.32 -4.80
N SER A 107 6.70 4.11 -3.72
CA SER A 107 6.05 2.85 -3.37
C SER A 107 4.96 3.11 -2.35
N SER A 108 3.82 2.46 -2.49
CA SER A 108 2.70 2.49 -1.55
C SER A 108 2.16 1.09 -1.29
N PHE A 109 1.48 0.90 -0.17
CA PHE A 109 0.82 -0.35 0.18
C PHE A 109 -0.40 -0.09 1.08
N CYS A 110 -1.33 -1.04 1.11
CA CYS A 110 -2.45 -1.03 2.05
C CYS A 110 -2.97 -2.45 2.28
N TYR A 111 -3.19 -2.81 3.54
CA TYR A 111 -3.84 -4.04 3.98
C TYR A 111 -5.17 -3.69 4.64
N PHE A 112 -6.23 -4.37 4.23
CA PHE A 112 -7.58 -4.17 4.73
C PHE A 112 -7.97 -5.34 5.64
N PHE A 113 -8.38 -5.05 6.88
CA PHE A 113 -8.68 -6.03 7.91
C PHE A 113 -10.17 -6.06 8.30
N SER A 114 -10.82 -4.90 8.30
CA SER A 114 -12.27 -4.78 8.46
C SER A 114 -12.79 -3.61 7.61
N PRO A 115 -14.02 -3.67 7.08
CA PRO A 115 -14.59 -2.57 6.34
C PRO A 115 -14.96 -1.42 7.28
N SER A 116 -14.92 -0.20 6.75
CA SER A 116 -15.50 0.99 7.35
C SER A 116 -16.45 1.63 6.34
N SER A 117 -17.47 2.33 6.82
CA SER A 117 -18.53 2.88 5.97
C SER A 117 -18.93 4.27 6.46
N PHE A 118 -19.34 5.16 5.55
CA PHE A 118 -20.05 6.36 5.97
C PHE A 118 -21.27 6.01 6.84
N PRO A 119 -21.55 6.71 7.97
CA PRO A 119 -20.92 7.95 8.46
C PRO A 119 -19.84 7.75 9.54
N ASP A 120 -19.10 6.64 9.53
CA ASP A 120 -18.05 6.37 10.50
C ASP A 120 -17.04 7.54 10.61
N VAL A 121 -16.58 7.78 11.84
CA VAL A 121 -15.42 8.64 12.11
C VAL A 121 -14.19 7.76 12.22
N LEU A 122 -13.12 8.13 11.52
CA LEU A 122 -11.86 7.40 11.50
C LEU A 122 -10.78 8.22 12.18
N ASP A 123 -9.92 7.55 12.93
CA ASP A 123 -8.65 8.11 13.39
C ASP A 123 -7.51 7.52 12.58
N LEU A 124 -6.75 8.40 11.94
CA LEU A 124 -5.55 8.06 11.19
C LEU A 124 -4.37 8.20 12.13
N GLY A 125 -3.66 7.11 12.41
CA GLY A 125 -2.43 7.11 13.20
C GLY A 125 -1.21 7.06 12.28
N LEU A 126 -0.28 8.00 12.42
CA LEU A 126 0.97 8.07 11.64
C LEU A 126 2.18 7.63 12.47
N ARG A 127 3.05 6.86 11.83
CA ARG A 127 4.40 6.54 12.31
C ARG A 127 5.39 6.44 11.15
N VAL A 128 6.68 6.52 11.50
CA VAL A 128 7.78 6.23 10.57
C VAL A 128 8.25 4.80 10.81
N SER A 129 8.18 3.97 9.77
CA SER A 129 8.67 2.60 9.81
C SER A 129 10.15 2.51 9.43
N LYS A 130 10.63 3.42 8.57
CA LYS A 130 12.03 3.50 8.16
C LYS A 130 12.43 4.93 7.82
N LEU A 131 13.61 5.35 8.30
CA LEU A 131 14.19 6.66 8.03
C LEU A 131 15.58 6.48 7.40
N GLY A 132 15.71 6.84 6.12
CA GLY A 132 16.95 6.83 5.34
C GLY A 132 17.64 8.19 5.32
N SER A 133 18.61 8.36 4.41
CA SER A 133 19.28 9.66 4.16
C SER A 133 18.45 10.58 3.26
N SER A 134 17.87 10.04 2.19
CA SER A 134 17.02 10.75 1.23
C SER A 134 15.62 10.15 1.10
N SER A 135 15.24 9.24 2.01
CA SER A 135 13.93 8.59 1.97
C SER A 135 13.31 8.36 3.34
N VAL A 136 11.98 8.33 3.39
CA VAL A 136 11.19 8.02 4.58
C VAL A 136 10.06 7.08 4.18
N THR A 137 9.91 5.98 4.91
CA THR A 137 8.75 5.11 4.80
C THR A 137 7.79 5.42 5.96
N TYR A 138 6.60 5.85 5.59
CA TYR A 138 5.49 6.12 6.50
C TYR A 138 4.60 4.89 6.58
N GLU A 139 4.06 4.65 7.77
CA GLU A 139 2.98 3.69 8.00
C GLU A 139 1.83 4.43 8.67
N VAL A 140 0.62 4.20 8.17
CA VAL A 140 -0.62 4.76 8.66
C VAL A 140 -1.56 3.63 9.08
N GLY A 141 -1.94 3.62 10.35
CA GLY A 141 -3.03 2.79 10.86
C GLY A 141 -4.34 3.56 10.77
N VAL A 142 -5.38 2.94 10.25
CA VAL A 142 -6.74 3.51 10.20
C VAL A 142 -7.58 2.80 11.24
N PHE A 143 -8.13 3.55 12.18
CA PHE A 143 -8.93 3.05 13.28
C PHE A 143 -10.33 3.65 13.18
N GLN A 144 -11.37 2.88 13.45
CA GLN A 144 -12.68 3.48 13.74
C GLN A 144 -12.61 4.20 15.09
N GLU A 145 -13.38 5.28 15.26
CA GLU A 145 -13.42 6.04 16.51
C GLU A 145 -13.75 5.11 17.69
N GLY A 146 -12.92 5.17 18.74
CA GLY A 146 -13.04 4.32 19.93
C GLY A 146 -12.40 2.93 19.81
N GLU A 147 -12.01 2.49 18.62
CA GLU A 147 -11.40 1.18 18.41
C GLU A 147 -9.86 1.23 18.49
N ASP A 148 -9.26 0.23 19.14
CA ASP A 148 -7.80 0.10 19.26
C ASP A 148 -7.17 -0.80 18.18
N VAL A 149 -7.98 -1.56 17.45
CA VAL A 149 -7.55 -2.44 16.35
C VAL A 149 -7.74 -1.71 15.01
N PRO A 150 -6.76 -1.73 14.10
CA PRO A 150 -6.89 -1.02 12.83
C PRO A 150 -7.85 -1.76 11.89
N SER A 151 -8.70 -1.00 11.20
CA SER A 151 -9.49 -1.48 10.06
C SER A 151 -8.64 -1.63 8.81
N ALA A 152 -7.60 -0.80 8.67
CA ALA A 152 -6.59 -0.93 7.63
C ALA A 152 -5.22 -0.46 8.13
N VAL A 153 -4.14 -1.01 7.57
CA VAL A 153 -2.79 -0.47 7.74
C VAL A 153 -2.14 -0.35 6.38
N GLY A 154 -1.67 0.84 6.06
CA GLY A 154 -1.02 1.14 4.79
C GLY A 154 0.05 2.20 4.94
N GLY A 155 0.44 2.82 3.83
CA GLY A 155 1.41 3.89 3.81
C GLY A 155 2.21 3.90 2.53
N TYR A 156 3.31 4.63 2.55
CA TYR A 156 4.15 4.81 1.37
C TYR A 156 5.56 5.28 1.73
N THR A 157 6.45 5.26 0.72
CA THR A 157 7.78 5.85 0.82
C THR A 157 7.90 7.11 0.00
N HIS A 158 8.33 8.18 0.67
CA HIS A 158 8.86 9.36 0.01
C HIS A 158 10.35 9.21 -0.23
N VAL A 159 10.78 9.55 -1.45
CA VAL A 159 12.15 9.95 -1.74
C VAL A 159 12.16 11.46 -1.91
N PHE A 160 13.04 12.13 -1.17
CA PHE A 160 13.22 13.57 -1.28
C PHE A 160 14.12 13.89 -2.47
N VAL A 161 13.65 14.81 -3.30
CA VAL A 161 14.35 15.31 -4.48
C VAL A 161 14.34 16.83 -4.49
N ASP A 162 15.34 17.41 -5.13
CA ASP A 162 15.36 18.83 -5.47
C ASP A 162 14.19 19.18 -6.40
N SER A 163 13.45 20.25 -6.08
CA SER A 163 12.20 20.60 -6.75
C SER A 163 12.37 20.95 -8.22
N GLU A 164 13.51 21.54 -8.59
CA GLU A 164 13.83 21.97 -9.95
C GLU A 164 14.45 20.83 -10.77
N SER A 165 15.55 20.25 -10.29
CA SER A 165 16.33 19.24 -11.02
C SER A 165 15.76 17.82 -10.90
N ARG A 166 14.87 17.58 -9.92
CA ARG A 166 14.29 16.26 -9.59
C ARG A 166 15.32 15.18 -9.27
N LYS A 167 16.55 15.58 -8.93
CA LYS A 167 17.61 14.68 -8.47
C LYS A 167 17.44 14.40 -6.99
N SER A 168 17.71 13.16 -6.58
CA SER A 168 17.66 12.80 -5.16
C SER A 168 18.64 13.63 -4.35
N ALA A 169 18.16 14.16 -3.23
CA ALA A 169 18.93 14.98 -2.31
C ALA A 169 18.70 14.51 -0.86
N PRO A 170 19.69 14.67 0.03
CA PRO A 170 19.50 14.39 1.44
C PRO A 170 18.33 15.20 2.00
N MET A 171 17.58 14.61 2.93
CA MET A 171 16.55 15.35 3.65
C MET A 171 17.16 16.51 4.44
N ALA A 172 16.45 17.63 4.51
CA ALA A 172 16.82 18.73 5.40
C ALA A 172 16.86 18.25 6.85
N ASP A 173 17.86 18.70 7.61
CA ASP A 173 18.07 18.28 9.01
C ASP A 173 16.84 18.57 9.89
N GLN A 174 16.09 19.63 9.60
CA GLN A 174 14.85 19.95 10.30
C GLN A 174 13.78 18.88 10.07
N THR A 175 13.51 18.50 8.83
CA THR A 175 12.56 17.42 8.49
C THR A 175 12.98 16.09 9.12
N ARG A 176 14.29 15.80 9.12
CA ARG A 176 14.82 14.58 9.73
C ARG A 176 14.66 14.55 11.25
N ARG A 177 14.92 15.68 11.93
CA ARG A 177 14.76 15.81 13.39
C ARG A 177 13.29 15.83 13.82
N ALA A 178 12.43 16.45 13.02
CA ALA A 178 11.01 16.53 13.28
C ALA A 178 10.30 15.20 13.03
N SER A 179 10.78 14.38 12.10
CA SER A 179 10.20 13.07 11.78
C SER A 179 10.08 12.19 13.03
N PRO A 180 8.95 11.48 13.24
CA PRO A 180 8.82 10.55 14.35
C PRO A 180 9.97 9.54 14.34
N SER A 181 10.50 9.22 15.51
CA SER A 181 11.54 8.19 15.64
C SER A 181 11.06 6.88 15.01
N PRO A 182 11.89 6.18 14.23
CA PRO A 182 11.51 4.88 13.66
C PRO A 182 11.05 3.93 14.77
N THR A 183 9.86 3.36 14.60
CA THR A 183 9.35 2.36 15.56
C THR A 183 9.71 0.97 15.05
N PRO A 184 10.34 0.10 15.88
CA PRO A 184 10.73 -1.24 15.45
C PRO A 184 9.53 -2.08 14.94
N GLY A 185 9.77 -2.94 13.94
CA GLY A 185 8.83 -4.02 13.61
C GLY A 185 8.11 -3.96 12.25
N ALA A 186 8.56 -3.14 11.29
CA ALA A 186 8.02 -3.14 9.91
C ALA A 186 9.06 -3.38 8.80
N GLU A 187 10.30 -3.71 9.18
CA GLU A 187 11.43 -3.74 8.23
C GLU A 187 11.41 -4.91 7.23
N GLU A 188 10.74 -6.02 7.56
CA GLU A 188 10.86 -7.26 6.80
C GLU A 188 9.99 -7.28 5.53
N ILE A 189 8.83 -6.61 5.57
CA ILE A 189 7.86 -6.56 4.46
C ILE A 189 8.39 -5.72 3.31
N MET A 190 8.92 -4.54 3.64
CA MET A 190 9.48 -3.58 2.69
C MET A 190 10.67 -4.17 1.93
N ARG A 191 11.52 -4.94 2.63
CA ARG A 191 12.69 -5.60 2.03
C ARG A 191 12.28 -6.66 1.00
N LEU A 192 11.11 -7.27 1.13
CA LEU A 192 10.62 -8.29 0.18
C LEU A 192 9.99 -7.67 -1.06
N THR A 193 9.21 -6.60 -0.92
CA THR A 193 8.68 -5.85 -2.09
C THR A 193 9.78 -5.17 -2.89
N THR A 194 10.81 -4.61 -2.23
CA THR A 194 11.98 -4.05 -2.94
C THR A 194 12.76 -5.12 -3.70
N ARG A 195 13.00 -6.31 -3.12
CA ARG A 195 13.70 -7.42 -3.81
C ARG A 195 12.92 -7.99 -5.00
N LEU A 196 11.59 -7.93 -4.99
CA LEU A 196 10.76 -8.37 -6.11
C LEU A 196 10.73 -7.34 -7.25
N GLY A 197 10.93 -6.05 -6.95
CA GLY A 197 11.02 -4.98 -7.95
C GLY A 197 12.34 -4.90 -8.73
N GLU A 198 13.39 -5.59 -8.28
CA GLU A 198 14.71 -5.63 -8.96
C GLU A 198 14.83 -6.76 -10.01
N ALA A 199 13.77 -7.56 -10.22
CA ALA A 199 13.74 -8.58 -11.26
C ALA A 199 13.29 -7.98 -12.62
N PRO A 200 14.13 -8.00 -13.67
CA PRO A 200 13.91 -7.24 -14.91
C PRO A 200 12.71 -7.67 -15.77
N ASP A 201 11.98 -8.72 -15.39
CA ASP A 201 10.85 -9.28 -16.16
C ASP A 201 9.50 -9.28 -15.40
N PHE A 202 9.40 -8.62 -14.24
CA PHE A 202 8.16 -8.59 -13.45
C PHE A 202 7.28 -7.38 -13.79
N VAL A 203 6.23 -7.62 -14.59
CA VAL A 203 5.06 -6.73 -14.65
C VAL A 203 4.39 -6.74 -13.29
N PHE A 204 4.18 -5.56 -12.70
CA PHE A 204 3.44 -5.34 -11.46
C PHE A 204 2.10 -6.10 -11.52
N LEU A 205 2.03 -7.24 -10.84
CA LEU A 205 0.78 -7.86 -10.48
C LEU A 205 0.48 -7.37 -9.08
N ASP A 206 -0.45 -6.42 -8.96
CA ASP A 206 -1.00 -6.03 -7.66
C ASP A 206 -1.52 -7.29 -6.97
N ILE A 207 -0.78 -7.75 -5.97
CA ILE A 207 -1.15 -8.88 -5.14
C ILE A 207 -2.27 -8.40 -4.22
N PHE A 208 -3.51 -8.51 -4.70
CA PHE A 208 -4.71 -8.51 -3.87
C PHE A 208 -4.65 -9.69 -2.90
N ILE A 209 -4.09 -9.47 -1.71
CA ILE A 209 -4.33 -10.36 -0.56
C ILE A 209 -5.35 -9.66 0.33
N GLY A 210 -6.60 -10.15 0.28
CA GLY A 210 -7.58 -9.86 1.33
C GLY A 210 -8.95 -9.34 0.92
N ALA A 211 -9.61 -9.96 -0.06
CA ALA A 211 -11.07 -10.01 -0.06
C ALA A 211 -11.51 -11.37 -0.61
N LYS A 212 -12.21 -12.15 0.22
CA LYS A 212 -12.82 -13.40 -0.21
C LYS A 212 -13.84 -13.09 -1.33
N TYR A 213 -13.56 -13.64 -2.51
CA TYR A 213 -14.44 -13.76 -3.69
C TYR A 213 -14.88 -12.48 -4.39
N GLN A 214 -14.17 -12.13 -5.48
CA GLN A 214 -14.80 -11.88 -6.79
C GLN A 214 -13.77 -12.10 -7.89
N HIS A 215 -14.06 -13.03 -8.80
CA HIS A 215 -13.19 -13.43 -9.90
C HIS A 215 -13.19 -12.34 -11.00
N PHE A 216 -12.13 -11.53 -11.09
CA PHE A 216 -11.81 -10.83 -12.34
C PHE A 216 -10.77 -11.64 -13.12
N THR A 217 -11.18 -12.16 -14.27
CA THR A 217 -10.26 -12.72 -15.27
C THR A 217 -9.83 -11.58 -16.18
N ILE A 218 -8.62 -11.06 -16.01
CA ILE A 218 -8.01 -10.18 -17.02
C ILE A 218 -7.49 -11.08 -18.13
N MET A 219 -8.18 -11.08 -19.27
CA MET A 219 -7.67 -11.67 -20.51
C MET A 219 -6.52 -10.78 -21.01
N ALA A 220 -5.33 -11.34 -21.10
CA ALA A 220 -4.18 -10.66 -21.70
C ALA A 220 -4.45 -10.38 -23.19
N GLY A 221 -4.26 -9.11 -23.58
CA GLY A 221 -4.09 -8.72 -24.98
C GLY A 221 -5.31 -8.15 -25.68
N GLN A 222 -5.68 -6.91 -25.34
CA GLN A 222 -6.05 -5.90 -26.33
C GLN A 222 -5.64 -4.52 -25.81
N THR A 223 -4.79 -3.84 -26.58
CA THR A 223 -4.51 -2.40 -26.45
C THR A 223 -5.80 -1.62 -26.58
N CYS A 224 -6.19 -0.86 -25.57
CA CYS A 224 -7.25 0.14 -25.69
C CYS A 224 -6.66 1.51 -25.38
N SER A 225 -6.38 2.26 -26.44
CA SER A 225 -6.06 3.68 -26.39
C SER A 225 -7.31 4.42 -25.94
N PHE A 226 -7.26 5.10 -24.79
CA PHE A 226 -8.27 6.11 -24.45
C PHE A 226 -7.72 7.49 -24.81
N LEU A 227 -8.26 8.01 -25.91
CA LEU A 227 -8.15 9.39 -26.35
C LEU A 227 -9.11 10.21 -25.47
N TYR A 228 -8.59 11.23 -24.79
CA TYR A 228 -9.41 12.26 -24.13
C TYR A 228 -10.14 13.10 -25.18
N CYS A 229 -11.46 13.28 -25.03
CA CYS A 229 -12.15 14.46 -25.52
C CYS A 229 -13.46 14.65 -24.73
N PHE A 230 -13.49 15.74 -23.95
CA PHE A 230 -14.59 16.40 -23.22
C PHE A 230 -15.64 15.57 -22.48
#